data_AF-A0A8D9EMA4-F1
#
_entry.id   AF-A0A8D9EMA4-F1
#
_cell.length_a   1.000
_cell.length_b   1.000
_cell.length_c   1.000
_cell.angle_alpha   90.00
_cell.angle_beta   90.00
_cell.angle_gamma   90.00
#
_symmetry.space_group_name_H-M   'P 1'
#
loop_
_entity.id
_entity.type
_entity.pdbx_description
1 polymer ?
#
loop_
_entity_poly.entity_id
_entity_poly.type
_entity_poly.pdbx_seq_one_letter_code
_entity_poly.pdbx_strand_id
1 'polypeptide(L)'
;MNRLTFIDSEKGSSLLVFQKHKFYRSRQLLIGEYKWRCYKKLCPAFVKIIPPDTITENSTSHNHPTVDDKVLLQQKMSGLAKRKATGNRNHVYSSFKNHERLYQINPI
;
A
#
# COMPACT_ATOMS: atom_id res chain seq x y z
N MET A 1 7.68 11.19 12.59
CA MET A 1 6.95 9.93 12.35
C MET A 1 6.57 9.85 10.88
N ASN A 2 7.04 8.85 10.14
CA ASN A 2 6.74 8.71 8.71
C ASN A 2 5.38 8.02 8.53
N ARG A 3 4.41 8.71 7.94
CA ARG A 3 3.04 8.19 7.78
C ARG A 3 2.95 7.29 6.54
N LEU A 4 2.43 6.07 6.73
CA LEU A 4 2.02 5.19 5.64
C LEU A 4 0.59 5.51 5.21
N THR A 5 0.35 5.60 3.91
CA THR A 5 -1.00 5.74 3.37
C THR A 5 -1.19 4.85 2.15
N PHE A 6 -2.40 4.34 1.96
CA PHE A 6 -2.74 3.53 0.79
C PHE A 6 -3.61 4.34 -0.16
N ILE A 7 -3.31 4.25 -1.45
CA ILE A 7 -4.09 4.84 -2.55
C ILE A 7 -4.33 3.80 -3.64
N ASP A 8 -5.26 4.07 -4.54
CA ASP A 8 -5.49 3.20 -5.70
C ASP A 8 -4.69 3.71 -6.89
N SER A 9 -4.16 2.77 -7.67
CA SER A 9 -3.68 3.05 -9.02
C SER A 9 -4.84 3.43 -9.92
N GLU A 10 -4.55 4.05 -11.06
CA GLU A 10 -5.57 4.38 -12.05
C GLU A 10 -6.34 3.15 -12.56
N LYS A 11 -5.69 1.98 -12.50
CA LYS A 11 -6.20 0.66 -12.86
C LYS A 11 -6.85 -0.10 -11.69
N GLY A 12 -6.97 0.52 -10.51
CA GLY A 12 -7.64 -0.05 -9.34
C GLY A 12 -6.79 -0.96 -8.46
N SER A 13 -5.47 -1.05 -8.70
CA SER A 13 -4.55 -1.83 -7.85
C SER A 13 -4.07 -0.99 -6.65
N SER A 14 -3.89 -1.60 -5.49
CA SER A 14 -3.39 -0.90 -4.30
C SER A 14 -1.94 -0.44 -4.43
N LEU A 15 -1.69 0.80 -4.03
CA LEU A 15 -0.38 1.43 -3.93
C LEU A 15 -0.15 1.90 -2.50
N LEU A 16 1.08 1.73 -2.02
CA LEU A 16 1.54 2.28 -0.77
C LEU A 16 2.25 3.61 -1.04
N VAL A 17 1.97 4.61 -0.21
CA VAL A 17 2.66 5.89 -0.20
C VAL A 17 3.43 5.99 1.12
N PHE A 18 4.73 6.16 1.00
CA PHE A 18 5.66 6.33 2.11
C PHE A 18 6.68 7.40 1.73
N GLN A 19 6.90 8.38 2.61
CA GLN A 19 7.84 9.49 2.36
C GLN A 19 7.68 10.18 0.98
N LYS A 20 6.43 10.45 0.57
CA LYS A 20 6.09 11.05 -0.74
C LYS A 20 6.53 10.22 -1.97
N HIS A 21 6.87 8.95 -1.78
CA HIS A 21 7.13 7.98 -2.85
C HIS A 21 6.01 6.94 -2.91
N LYS A 22 5.72 6.47 -4.14
CA LYS A 22 4.72 5.42 -4.40
C LYS A 22 5.41 4.08 -4.56
N PHE A 23 4.80 3.05 -3.97
CA PHE A 23 5.26 1.68 -4.02
C PHE A 23 4.10 0.77 -4.43
N TYR A 24 4.40 -0.28 -5.20
CA TYR A 24 3.45 -1.32 -5.54
C TYR A 24 3.78 -2.60 -4.78
N ARG A 25 2.76 -3.41 -4.48
CA ARG A 25 2.93 -4.70 -3.82
C ARG A 25 3.63 -5.64 -4.80
N SER A 26 4.83 -6.09 -4.44
CA SER A 26 5.62 -6.99 -5.29
C SER A 26 5.35 -8.45 -4.96
N ARG A 27 5.55 -8.86 -3.70
CA ARG A 27 5.30 -10.23 -3.25
C ARG A 27 5.12 -10.29 -1.73
N GLN A 28 4.50 -11.35 -1.26
CA GLN A 28 4.49 -11.71 0.16
C GLN A 28 5.84 -12.35 0.52
N LEU A 29 6.33 -12.05 1.72
CA LEU A 29 7.53 -12.60 2.35
C LEU A 29 7.10 -13.55 3.48
N LEU A 30 7.96 -13.77 4.48
CA LEU A 30 7.70 -14.62 5.65
C LEU A 30 6.44 -14.14 6.40
N ILE A 31 5.74 -15.08 7.05
CA ILE A 31 4.53 -14.91 7.90
C ILE A 31 3.93 -13.49 7.90
N GLY A 32 3.16 -13.18 6.84
CA GLY A 32 2.35 -11.96 6.76
C GLY A 32 3.08 -10.67 6.34
N GLU A 33 4.39 -10.70 6.14
CA GLU A 33 5.15 -9.56 5.63
C GLU A 33 4.95 -9.39 4.11
N TYR A 34 4.85 -8.14 3.64
CA TYR A 34 4.74 -7.82 2.22
C TYR A 34 5.88 -6.91 1.78
N LYS A 35 6.55 -7.28 0.69
CA LYS A 35 7.53 -6.44 0.01
C LYS A 35 6.84 -5.52 -0.99
N TRP A 36 7.01 -4.22 -0.79
CA TRP A 36 6.59 -3.16 -1.69
C TRP A 36 7.81 -2.58 -2.39
N ARG A 37 7.77 -2.46 -3.71
CA ARG A 37 8.87 -1.86 -4.50
C ARG A 37 8.43 -0.53 -5.04
N CYS A 38 9.37 0.39 -5.22
CA CYS A 38 9.04 1.68 -5.80
C CYS A 38 8.38 1.50 -7.17
N TYR A 39 7.37 2.32 -7.47
CA TYR A 39 6.62 2.22 -8.72
C TYR A 39 7.46 2.52 -9.98
N LYS A 40 8.60 3.20 -9.84
CA LYS A 40 9.55 3.42 -10.94
C LYS A 40 10.40 2.16 -11.17
N LYS A 41 10.31 1.58 -12.37
CA LYS A 41 10.92 0.28 -12.73
C LYS A 41 12.41 0.15 -12.41
N LEU A 42 13.17 1.24 -12.50
CA LEU A 42 14.63 1.25 -12.27
C LEU A 42 15.03 1.76 -10.89
N CYS A 43 14.06 2.04 -10.01
CA CYS A 43 14.35 2.50 -8.67
C CYS A 43 14.62 1.30 -7.74
N PRO A 44 15.75 1.28 -7.01
CA PRO A 44 16.09 0.18 -6.12
C PRO A 44 15.29 0.19 -4.81
N ALA A 45 14.66 1.31 -4.46
CA ALA A 45 13.95 1.50 -3.21
C ALA A 45 12.82 0.48 -2.99
N PHE A 46 12.69 0.05 -1.75
CA PHE A 46 11.65 -0.89 -1.32
C PHE A 46 11.26 -0.62 0.14
N VAL A 47 10.08 -1.09 0.50
CA VAL A 47 9.56 -1.08 1.87
C VAL A 47 8.97 -2.45 2.15
N LYS A 48 9.34 -3.07 3.25
CA LYS A 48 8.69 -4.26 3.79
C LYS A 48 7.76 -3.83 4.91
N ILE A 49 6.52 -4.31 4.84
CA ILE A 49 5.51 -4.00 5.86
C ILE A 49 4.89 -5.29 6.38
N ILE A 50 4.68 -5.35 7.69
CA ILE A 50 3.69 -6.24 8.30
C ILE A 50 2.41 -5.41 8.45
N PRO A 51 1.29 -5.84 7.84
CA PRO A 51 0.03 -5.14 7.96
C PRO A 51 -0.40 -4.95 9.43
N PRO A 52 -1.07 -3.84 9.76
CA PRO A 52 -1.55 -2.80 8.83
C PRO A 52 -0.52 -1.71 8.50
N ASP A 53 0.45 -1.44 9.37
CA ASP A 53 1.32 -0.25 9.30
C ASP A 53 2.74 -0.43 9.87
N THR A 54 3.14 -1.64 10.24
CA THR A 54 4.48 -1.90 10.80
C THR A 54 5.50 -2.03 9.68
N ILE A 55 6.49 -1.13 9.64
CA ILE A 55 7.63 -1.24 8.72
C ILE A 55 8.71 -2.09 9.38
N THR A 56 9.04 -3.22 8.77
CA THR A 56 10.11 -4.11 9.23
C THR A 56 11.46 -3.73 8.65
N GLU A 57 11.48 -3.33 7.38
CA GLU A 57 12.70 -2.94 6.66
C GLU A 57 12.34 -1.96 5.55
N ASN A 58 13.21 -0.99 5.29
CA ASN A 58 13.07 -0.13 4.12
C ASN A 58 14.43 0.26 3.55
N SER A 59 14.41 0.61 2.26
CA SER A 59 15.51 1.27 1.58
C SER A 59 14.95 2.55 0.96
N THR A 60 15.39 3.70 1.48
CA THR A 60 14.97 5.04 1.04
C THR A 60 15.90 5.60 -0.05
N SER A 61 16.74 4.76 -0.65
CA SER A 61 17.63 5.16 -1.76
C SER A 61 16.85 5.21 -3.07
N HIS A 62 16.32 6.40 -3.37
CA HIS A 62 15.61 6.69 -4.61
C HIS A 62 16.54 7.37 -5.62
N ASN A 63 16.44 6.98 -6.88
CA ASN A 63 17.14 7.61 -8.01
C ASN A 63 16.22 8.56 -8.81
N HIS A 64 15.14 9.02 -8.19
CA HIS A 64 14.16 9.91 -8.81
C HIS A 64 13.53 10.81 -7.75
N PRO A 65 12.98 11.97 -8.13
CA PRO A 65 12.35 12.89 -7.19
C PRO A 65 11.09 12.28 -6.56
N THR A 66 10.71 12.84 -5.42
CA THR A 66 9.42 12.60 -4.74
C THR A 66 8.24 13.02 -5.63
N VAL A 67 7.07 12.47 -5.32
CA VAL A 67 5.81 12.90 -5.94
C VAL A 67 5.26 14.11 -5.18
N ASP A 68 4.74 15.11 -5.91
CA ASP A 68 4.08 16.27 -5.32
C ASP A 68 2.83 15.85 -4.52
N ASP A 69 2.65 16.45 -3.34
CA ASP A 69 1.52 16.16 -2.45
C ASP A 69 0.17 16.46 -3.13
N LYS A 70 0.11 17.48 -3.99
CA LYS A 70 -1.08 17.82 -4.79
C LYS A 70 -1.46 16.68 -5.72
N VAL A 71 -0.46 16.06 -6.37
CA VAL A 71 -0.67 14.94 -7.28
C VAL A 71 -1.15 13.70 -6.52
N LEU A 72 -0.55 13.42 -5.35
CA LEU A 72 -0.99 12.33 -4.48
C LEU A 72 -2.43 12.54 -3.99
N LEU A 73 -2.78 13.76 -3.61
CA LEU A 73 -4.11 14.13 -3.16
C LEU A 73 -5.15 13.99 -4.28
N GLN A 74 -4.85 14.52 -5.47
CA GLN A 74 -5.69 14.37 -6.65
C GLN A 74 -5.96 12.89 -6.96
N GLN A 75 -4.91 12.06 -6.99
CA GLN A 75 -5.04 10.62 -7.23
C GLN A 75 -5.95 9.95 -6.18
N LYS A 76 -5.81 10.33 -4.91
CA LYS A 76 -6.67 9.82 -3.82
C LYS A 76 -8.14 10.20 -4.04
N MET A 77 -8.40 11.45 -4.42
CA MET A 77 -9.77 11.94 -4.71
C MET A 77 -10.37 11.25 -5.93
N SER A 78 -9.61 11.09 -7.02
CA SER A 78 -10.06 10.37 -8.21
C SER A 78 -10.37 8.90 -7.90
N GLY A 79 -9.53 8.23 -7.10
CA GLY A 79 -9.79 6.86 -6.65
C GLY A 79 -11.08 6.75 -5.84
N LEU A 80 -11.31 7.67 -4.90
CA LEU A 80 -12.55 7.75 -4.12
C LEU A 80 -13.78 7.93 -5.01
N ALA A 81 -13.72 8.86 -5.96
CA ALA A 81 -14.81 9.13 -6.90
C ALA A 81 -15.15 7.90 -7.75
N LYS A 82 -14.13 7.21 -8.29
CA LYS A 82 -14.29 5.96 -9.06
C LYS A 82 -14.96 4.86 -8.22
N ARG A 83 -14.58 4.68 -6.95
CA ARG A 83 -15.21 3.69 -6.06
C ARG A 83 -16.67 4.01 -5.77
N LYS A 84 -16.99 5.29 -5.52
CA LYS A 84 -18.36 5.73 -5.31
C LYS A 84 -19.24 5.44 -6.54
N ALA A 85 -18.72 5.72 -7.74
CA ALA A 85 -19.45 5.50 -8.99
C ALA A 85 -19.67 4.01 -9.30
N THR A 86 -18.68 3.15 -9.02
CA THR A 86 -18.74 1.72 -9.34
C THR A 86 -19.43 0.86 -8.27
N GLY A 87 -19.83 1.44 -7.14
CA GLY A 87 -20.38 0.68 -6.01
C GLY A 87 -19.39 -0.30 -5.37
N ASN A 88 -18.12 -0.29 -5.81
CA ASN A 88 -17.09 -1.18 -5.31
C ASN A 88 -16.60 -0.70 -3.94
N ARG A 89 -17.19 -1.29 -2.88
CA ARG A 89 -16.84 -1.04 -1.48
C ARG A 89 -15.62 -1.83 -1.01
N ASN A 90 -15.01 -2.67 -1.85
CA ASN A 90 -13.88 -3.51 -1.45
C ASN A 90 -12.61 -2.68 -1.35
N HIS A 91 -12.45 -2.11 -0.17
CA HIS A 91 -11.30 -1.34 0.26
C HIS A 91 -10.05 -2.22 0.42
N VAL A 92 -8.90 -1.60 0.20
CA VAL A 92 -7.51 -2.09 0.24
C VAL A 92 -7.15 -2.96 1.48
N TYR A 93 -7.99 -2.99 2.52
CA TYR A 93 -7.85 -3.91 3.66
C TYR A 93 -8.35 -5.35 3.42
N SER A 94 -9.17 -5.63 2.39
CA SER A 94 -9.75 -6.96 2.20
C SER A 94 -8.74 -8.03 1.76
N SER A 95 -7.59 -7.64 1.17
CA SER A 95 -6.48 -8.57 0.92
C SER A 95 -5.74 -8.98 2.21
N PHE A 96 -5.85 -8.23 3.30
CA PHE A 96 -5.22 -8.55 4.59
C PHE A 96 -6.17 -9.29 5.54
N LYS A 97 -7.49 -9.12 5.40
CA LYS A 97 -8.51 -9.74 6.26
C LYS A 97 -8.74 -11.25 6.06
N ASN A 98 -8.16 -11.87 5.04
CA ASN A 98 -8.24 -13.34 4.92
C ASN A 98 -7.41 -14.09 5.98
N HIS A 99 -6.53 -13.41 6.73
CA HIS A 99 -5.72 -14.03 7.79
C HIS A 99 -6.26 -13.79 9.22
N GLU A 100 -7.12 -12.78 9.44
CA GLU A 100 -7.79 -12.57 10.74
C GLU A 100 -8.92 -13.59 11.02
N ARG A 101 -9.25 -14.46 10.06
CA ARG A 101 -10.18 -15.60 10.26
C ARG A 101 -9.52 -16.88 10.78
N LEU A 102 -8.21 -16.90 11.02
CA LEU A 102 -7.51 -18.07 11.58
C LEU A 102 -7.08 -17.91 13.05
N TYR A 103 -7.40 -16.77 13.68
CA TYR A 103 -7.19 -16.55 15.13
C TYR A 103 -8.47 -16.15 15.87
N GLN A 104 -9.65 -16.53 15.37
CA GLN A 104 -10.81 -16.71 16.23
C GLN A 104 -10.76 -18.13 16.77
N ILE A 105 -9.89 -18.33 17.77
CA ILE A 105 -9.90 -19.53 18.59
C ILE A 105 -11.19 -19.47 19.42
N ASN A 106 -11.95 -20.55 19.35
CA ASN A 106 -13.24 -20.76 19.97
C ASN A 106 -13.26 -20.34 21.46
N PRO A 107 -14.27 -19.62 21.94
CA PRO A 107 -14.53 -19.56 23.37
C PRO A 107 -14.96 -20.97 23.83
N ILE A 108 -14.28 -21.46 24.87
CA ILE A 108 -14.72 -22.57 25.72
C ILE A 108 -15.93 -22.11 26.53
#